data_AF-A0A0R3SGY9-F1
#
_entry.id   AF-A0A0R3SGY9-F1
#
_cell.length_a   1.000
_cell.length_b   1.000
_cell.length_c   1.000
_cell.angle_alpha   90.00
_cell.angle_beta   90.00
_cell.angle_gamma   90.00
#
_symmetry.space_group_name_H-M   'P 1'
#
loop_
_entity.id
_entity.type
_entity.pdbx_description
1 polymer ?
#
loop_
_entity_poly.entity_id
_entity_poly.type
_entity_poly.pdbx_seq_one_letter_code
_entity_poly.pdbx_strand_id
1 'polypeptide(L)'
;MSITNRLQEVIRNFAAGKRPGATGANSAKEIMLHWCQAITRGYPHVDVKNFGSSWADGMAFCALIHHFYPDAFDFSTLKPENRRANFDLAFKTAEELGNVAPLLDTEDMLRMKVPDWKCIFTQIQLYYRRFQLEQGKNANKPPVGLIPSAPPPQTVEHHEEKKDDQEASA
;
A
#
# COMPACT_ATOMS: atom_id res chain seq x y z
N MET A 1 14.68 13.34 -18.67
CA MET A 1 13.31 13.58 -18.17
C MET A 1 13.25 13.03 -16.76
N SER A 2 13.22 13.92 -15.75
CA SER A 2 13.46 13.55 -14.36
C SER A 2 12.31 12.73 -13.77
N ILE A 3 12.66 11.72 -12.97
CA ILE A 3 11.78 10.81 -12.21
C ILE A 3 10.70 11.58 -11.42
N THR A 4 10.96 12.84 -11.06
CA THR A 4 10.03 13.77 -10.42
C THR A 4 8.73 14.01 -11.19
N ASN A 5 8.75 14.00 -12.54
CA ASN A 5 7.54 14.25 -13.34
C ASN A 5 6.58 13.06 -13.35
N ARG A 6 7.11 11.82 -13.34
CA ARG A 6 6.29 10.60 -13.25
C ARG A 6 5.62 10.48 -11.88
N LEU A 7 6.30 10.91 -10.82
CA LEU A 7 5.75 10.96 -9.47
C LEU A 7 4.60 11.96 -9.33
N GLN A 8 4.69 13.13 -9.97
CA GLN A 8 3.59 14.09 -9.99
C GLN A 8 2.36 13.57 -10.76
N GLU A 9 2.57 12.84 -11.85
CA GLU A 9 1.49 12.24 -12.64
C GLU A 9 0.81 11.08 -11.89
N VAL A 10 1.59 10.27 -11.17
CA VAL A 10 1.10 9.22 -10.26
C VAL A 10 0.20 9.80 -9.16
N ILE A 11 0.59 10.93 -8.55
CA ILE A 11 -0.18 11.65 -7.53
C ILE A 11 -1.43 12.29 -8.14
N ARG A 12 -1.34 12.87 -9.34
CA ARG A 12 -2.47 13.48 -10.06
C ARG A 12 -3.53 12.44 -10.46
N ASN A 13 -3.11 11.29 -10.96
CA ASN A 13 -4.00 10.19 -11.35
C ASN A 13 -4.72 9.58 -10.13
N PHE A 14 -4.10 9.62 -8.95
CA PHE A 14 -4.74 9.22 -7.70
C PHE A 14 -5.82 10.23 -7.25
N ALA A 15 -5.62 11.53 -7.45
CA ALA A 15 -6.63 12.56 -7.16
C ALA A 15 -7.82 12.54 -8.14
N ALA A 16 -7.62 12.05 -9.37
CA ALA A 16 -8.63 12.01 -10.43
C ALA A 16 -9.64 10.84 -10.29
N GLY A 17 -9.33 9.80 -9.52
CA GLY A 17 -10.23 8.64 -9.26
C GLY A 17 -11.31 8.89 -8.21
N LYS A 18 -11.90 10.09 -8.16
CA LYS A 18 -12.72 10.58 -7.03
C LYS A 18 -14.17 10.03 -7.09
N ARG A 19 -14.57 9.27 -6.08
CA ARG A 19 -15.99 9.04 -5.73
C ARG A 19 -16.54 10.25 -4.95
N PRO A 20 -17.79 10.70 -5.17
CA PRO A 20 -18.41 11.72 -4.34
C PRO A 20 -18.85 11.07 -3.02
N GLY A 21 -18.23 11.43 -1.89
CA GLY A 21 -18.69 11.01 -0.56
C GLY A 21 -17.65 10.90 0.56
N ALA A 22 -16.34 10.92 0.26
CA ALA A 22 -15.31 10.98 1.29
C ALA A 22 -14.57 12.32 1.21
N THR A 23 -14.65 13.11 2.28
CA THR A 23 -13.87 14.33 2.46
C THR A 23 -12.37 14.02 2.34
N GLY A 24 -11.65 14.94 1.67
CA GLY A 24 -10.40 14.68 0.98
C GLY A 24 -9.17 14.37 1.84
N ALA A 25 -8.13 13.84 1.19
CA ALA A 25 -6.74 13.58 1.64
C ALA A 25 -6.55 12.71 2.90
N ASN A 26 -7.27 13.00 3.99
CA ASN A 26 -7.26 12.24 5.23
C ASN A 26 -7.77 10.80 4.98
N SER A 27 -8.84 10.66 4.20
CA SER A 27 -9.39 9.36 3.80
C SER A 27 -8.39 8.49 3.03
N ALA A 28 -7.60 9.08 2.12
CA ALA A 28 -6.59 8.31 1.36
C ALA A 28 -5.43 7.82 2.25
N LYS A 29 -4.95 8.69 3.14
CA LYS A 29 -3.88 8.34 4.09
C LYS A 29 -4.33 7.26 5.07
N GLU A 30 -5.57 7.35 5.55
CA GLU A 30 -6.20 6.35 6.42
C GLU A 30 -6.38 5.00 5.72
N ILE A 31 -6.88 4.98 4.48
CA ILE A 31 -7.01 3.74 3.70
C ILE A 31 -5.66 3.05 3.52
N MET A 32 -4.61 3.81 3.16
CA MET A 32 -3.27 3.24 3.01
C MET A 32 -2.71 2.74 4.34
N LEU A 33 -2.98 3.44 5.44
CA LEU A 33 -2.53 3.03 6.78
C LEU A 33 -3.19 1.71 7.17
N HIS A 34 -4.52 1.60 6.99
CA HIS A 34 -5.27 0.37 7.23
C HIS A 34 -4.78 -0.78 6.37
N TRP A 35 -4.47 -0.53 5.10
CA TRP A 35 -3.89 -1.55 4.22
C TRP A 35 -2.54 -2.05 4.74
N CYS A 36 -1.63 -1.14 5.13
CA CYS A 36 -0.34 -1.54 5.72
C CYS A 36 -0.54 -2.38 6.98
N GLN A 37 -1.45 -1.97 7.87
CA GLN A 37 -1.76 -2.70 9.10
C GLN A 37 -2.34 -4.09 8.84
N ALA A 38 -3.19 -4.23 7.82
CA ALA A 38 -3.77 -5.52 7.44
C ALA A 38 -2.70 -6.48 6.92
N ILE A 39 -1.82 -5.99 6.02
CA ILE A 39 -0.75 -6.77 5.39
C ILE A 39 0.33 -7.20 6.40
N THR A 40 0.69 -6.29 7.32
CA THR A 40 1.77 -6.51 8.30
C THR A 40 1.28 -7.12 9.62
N ARG A 41 -0.01 -7.48 9.71
CA ARG A 41 -0.57 -8.10 10.92
C ARG A 41 0.16 -9.41 11.25
N GLY A 42 0.61 -9.54 12.49
CA GLY A 42 1.26 -10.75 13.00
C GLY A 42 2.77 -10.80 12.78
N TYR A 43 3.36 -9.83 12.08
CA TYR A 43 4.82 -9.74 11.99
C TYR A 43 5.41 -9.23 13.32
N PRO A 44 6.42 -9.92 13.88
CA PRO A 44 7.05 -9.49 15.12
C PRO A 44 7.78 -8.16 14.93
N HIS A 45 7.78 -7.34 15.98
CA HIS A 45 8.43 -6.03 15.99
C HIS A 45 7.87 -5.01 14.97
N VAL A 46 6.70 -5.27 14.39
CA VAL A 46 6.05 -4.37 13.43
C VAL A 46 4.71 -3.88 13.98
N ASP A 47 4.59 -2.57 14.16
CA ASP A 47 3.36 -1.89 14.55
C ASP A 47 3.22 -0.57 13.77
N VAL A 48 2.48 -0.64 12.66
CA VAL A 48 2.31 0.48 11.74
C VAL A 48 1.20 1.41 12.23
N LYS A 49 1.59 2.54 12.82
CA LYS A 49 0.67 3.57 13.36
C LYS A 49 0.67 4.86 12.57
N ASN A 50 1.70 5.08 11.76
CA ASN A 50 1.90 6.30 10.98
C ASN A 50 2.81 6.02 9.78
N PHE A 51 3.09 7.05 8.98
CA PHE A 51 4.06 7.00 7.88
C PHE A 51 5.41 7.61 8.24
N GLY A 52 5.77 7.69 9.51
CA GLY A 52 7.03 8.25 10.00
C GLY A 52 7.78 7.23 10.84
N SER A 53 7.69 7.36 12.17
CA SER A 53 8.47 6.57 13.12
C SER A 53 8.23 5.06 13.01
N SER A 54 7.04 4.59 12.62
CA SER A 54 6.76 3.16 12.40
C SER A 54 7.59 2.52 11.28
N TRP A 55 8.28 3.32 10.47
CA TRP A 55 9.07 2.87 9.32
C TRP A 55 10.57 3.13 9.50
N ALA A 56 10.98 3.68 10.66
CA ALA A 56 12.33 4.20 10.86
C ALA A 56 13.41 3.11 10.98
N ASP A 57 13.03 1.88 11.30
CA ASP A 57 13.92 0.73 11.49
C ASP A 57 13.95 -0.25 10.29
N GLY A 58 13.16 0.01 9.26
CA GLY A 58 13.05 -0.82 8.06
C GLY A 58 12.22 -2.11 8.23
N MET A 59 11.77 -2.44 9.45
CA MET A 59 11.03 -3.69 9.71
C MET A 59 9.66 -3.69 9.02
N ALA A 60 8.95 -2.57 9.04
CA ALA A 60 7.66 -2.43 8.36
C ALA A 60 7.79 -2.59 6.83
N PHE A 61 8.89 -2.12 6.23
CA PHE A 61 9.16 -2.33 4.80
C PHE A 61 9.42 -3.81 4.50
N CYS A 62 10.26 -4.46 5.31
CA CYS A 62 10.52 -5.89 5.17
C CYS A 62 9.23 -6.72 5.29
N ALA A 63 8.37 -6.41 6.27
CA ALA A 63 7.14 -7.17 6.51
C ALA A 63 6.16 -7.03 5.35
N LEU A 64 6.02 -5.82 4.80
CA LEU A 64 5.14 -5.55 3.67
C LEU A 64 5.60 -6.33 2.43
N ILE A 65 6.89 -6.37 2.15
CA ILE A 65 7.45 -7.08 0.99
C ILE A 65 7.39 -8.59 1.19
N HIS A 66 7.75 -9.07 2.38
CA HIS A 66 7.71 -10.49 2.73
C HIS A 66 6.28 -11.04 2.63
N HIS A 67 5.25 -10.26 2.93
CA HIS A 67 3.87 -10.69 2.72
C HIS A 67 3.57 -11.11 1.28
N PHE A 68 4.06 -10.33 0.30
CA PHE A 68 3.86 -10.63 -1.12
C PHE A 68 4.91 -11.59 -1.69
N TYR A 69 6.06 -11.74 -1.02
CA TYR A 69 7.16 -12.62 -1.43
C TYR A 69 7.75 -13.33 -0.21
N PRO A 70 7.02 -14.28 0.41
CA PRO A 70 7.44 -14.93 1.66
C PRO A 70 8.71 -15.78 1.50
N ASP A 71 8.98 -16.26 0.28
CA ASP A 71 10.18 -17.04 0.00
C ASP A 71 11.42 -16.18 -0.31
N ALA A 72 11.30 -14.84 -0.30
CA ALA A 72 12.41 -13.97 -0.69
C ALA A 72 13.52 -13.91 0.37
N PHE A 73 13.15 -14.00 1.66
CA PHE A 73 14.07 -13.99 2.79
C PHE A 73 13.35 -14.46 4.06
N ASP A 74 14.10 -14.91 5.07
CA ASP A 74 13.53 -15.31 6.36
C ASP A 74 13.34 -14.11 7.29
N PHE A 75 12.11 -13.63 7.41
CA PHE A 75 11.77 -12.49 8.27
C PHE A 75 12.12 -12.73 9.75
N SER A 76 12.07 -13.96 10.25
CA SER A 76 12.28 -14.27 11.67
C SER A 76 13.70 -13.97 12.15
N THR A 77 14.65 -13.87 11.21
CA THR A 77 16.06 -13.54 11.49
C THR A 77 16.32 -12.05 11.61
N LEU A 78 15.38 -11.21 11.16
CA LEU A 78 15.54 -9.76 11.13
C LEU A 78 15.37 -9.14 12.51
N LYS A 79 16.06 -8.01 12.71
CA LYS A 79 16.09 -7.29 13.99
C LYS A 79 15.95 -5.79 13.77
N PRO A 80 15.15 -5.07 14.58
CA PRO A 80 14.97 -3.62 14.45
C PRO A 80 16.29 -2.82 14.54
N GLU A 81 17.29 -3.34 15.25
CA GLU A 81 18.58 -2.68 15.43
C GLU A 81 19.39 -2.64 14.13
N ASN A 82 19.12 -3.56 13.20
CA ASN A 82 19.85 -3.72 11.94
C ASN A 82 19.26 -2.84 10.82
N ARG A 83 18.98 -1.57 11.12
CA ARG A 83 18.27 -0.62 10.24
C ARG A 83 18.76 -0.64 8.79
N ARG A 84 20.08 -0.52 8.59
CA ARG A 84 20.69 -0.49 7.24
C ARG A 84 20.35 -1.77 6.46
N ALA A 85 20.62 -2.93 7.06
CA ALA A 85 20.36 -4.21 6.42
C ALA A 85 18.87 -4.39 6.08
N ASN A 86 17.97 -3.95 6.97
CA ASN A 86 16.53 -4.04 6.74
C ASN A 86 16.10 -3.18 5.54
N PHE A 87 16.56 -1.92 5.47
CA PHE A 87 16.25 -1.04 4.33
C PHE A 87 16.81 -1.57 3.01
N ASP A 88 18.09 -1.96 3.00
CA ASP A 88 18.75 -2.47 1.80
C ASP A 88 18.07 -3.75 1.29
N LEU A 89 17.74 -4.68 2.21
CA LEU A 89 17.01 -5.91 1.88
C LEU A 89 15.65 -5.60 1.27
N ALA A 90 14.85 -4.77 1.94
CA ALA A 90 13.53 -4.38 1.47
C ALA A 90 13.59 -3.76 0.08
N PHE A 91 14.39 -2.70 -0.11
CA PHE A 91 14.44 -1.98 -1.37
C PHE A 91 14.95 -2.84 -2.52
N LYS A 92 16.00 -3.63 -2.27
CA LYS A 92 16.53 -4.58 -3.25
C LYS A 92 15.48 -5.62 -3.65
N THR A 93 14.82 -6.27 -2.69
CA THR A 93 13.81 -7.29 -2.99
C THR A 93 12.61 -6.72 -3.75
N ALA A 94 12.16 -5.51 -3.40
CA ALA A 94 11.06 -4.85 -4.11
C ALA A 94 11.42 -4.50 -5.57
N GLU A 95 12.67 -4.10 -5.81
CA GLU A 95 13.18 -3.84 -7.15
C GLU A 95 13.32 -5.15 -7.95
N GLU A 96 13.99 -6.15 -7.39
CA GLU A 96 14.30 -7.40 -8.08
C GLU A 96 13.08 -8.26 -8.37
N LEU A 97 12.12 -8.36 -7.45
CA LEU A 97 10.94 -9.21 -7.63
C LEU A 97 9.75 -8.40 -8.15
N GLY A 98 9.50 -7.27 -7.51
CA GLY A 98 8.35 -6.42 -7.77
C GLY A 98 8.51 -5.45 -8.93
N ASN A 99 9.75 -5.26 -9.43
CA ASN A 99 10.08 -4.21 -10.38
C ASN A 99 9.55 -2.85 -9.90
N VAL A 100 9.87 -2.53 -8.63
CA VAL A 100 9.56 -1.27 -7.96
C VAL A 100 10.86 -0.62 -7.52
N ALA A 101 11.29 0.42 -8.25
CA ALA A 101 12.46 1.18 -7.86
C ALA A 101 12.21 1.92 -6.52
N PRO A 102 13.17 1.89 -5.58
CA PRO A 102 13.08 2.67 -4.35
C PRO A 102 13.19 4.17 -4.67
N LEU A 103 12.27 4.96 -4.11
CA LEU A 103 12.33 6.42 -4.13
C LEU A 103 13.12 6.97 -2.92
N LEU A 104 13.35 6.11 -1.94
CA LEU A 104 14.05 6.41 -0.70
C LEU A 104 15.46 5.84 -0.80
N ASP A 105 16.44 6.63 -0.38
CA ASP A 105 17.81 6.17 -0.25
C ASP A 105 18.07 5.69 1.19
N THR A 106 18.80 4.58 1.34
CA THR A 106 19.07 4.02 2.67
C THR A 106 19.91 4.97 3.53
N GLU A 107 20.90 5.70 2.98
CA GLU A 107 21.70 6.65 3.77
C GLU A 107 20.83 7.77 4.34
N ASP A 108 19.91 8.32 3.54
CA ASP A 108 19.00 9.37 4.00
C ASP A 108 18.06 8.86 5.10
N MET A 109 17.57 7.63 4.97
CA MET A 109 16.74 6.98 5.99
C MET A 109 17.50 6.74 7.30
N LEU A 110 18.80 6.46 7.24
CA LEU A 110 19.64 6.24 8.42
C LEU A 110 19.99 7.53 9.15
N ARG A 111 20.21 8.62 8.42
CA ARG A 111 20.56 9.95 8.98
C ARG A 111 19.46 10.52 9.87
N MET A 112 18.20 10.22 9.57
CA MET A 112 17.05 10.72 10.33
C MET A 112 16.55 9.69 11.34
N LYS A 113 16.24 10.13 12.56
CA LYS A 113 15.55 9.29 13.55
C LYS A 113 14.10 9.00 13.14
N VAL A 114 13.46 9.96 12.49
CA VAL A 114 12.09 9.85 11.97
C VAL A 114 12.10 10.33 10.52
N PRO A 115 11.72 9.49 9.55
CA PRO A 115 11.70 9.87 8.14
C PRO A 115 10.54 10.84 7.83
N ASP A 116 10.66 11.62 6.75
CA ASP A 116 9.57 12.48 6.26
C ASP A 116 8.39 11.61 5.81
N TRP A 117 7.22 11.88 6.41
CA TRP A 117 6.04 11.05 6.20
C TRP A 117 5.50 11.08 4.77
N LYS A 118 5.76 12.14 4.00
CA LYS A 118 5.32 12.22 2.60
C LYS A 118 6.14 11.28 1.75
N CYS A 119 7.46 11.23 1.97
CA CYS A 119 8.35 10.33 1.24
C CYS A 119 7.98 8.86 1.48
N ILE A 120 7.74 8.48 2.74
CA ILE A 120 7.27 7.13 3.09
C ILE A 120 5.91 6.86 2.44
N PHE A 121 4.94 7.76 2.61
CA PHE A 121 3.61 7.60 2.04
C PHE A 121 3.66 7.40 0.52
N THR A 122 4.48 8.15 -0.20
CA THR A 122 4.67 7.98 -1.65
C THR A 122 5.26 6.62 -2.01
N GLN A 123 6.25 6.11 -1.27
CA GLN A 123 6.78 4.76 -1.47
C GLN A 123 5.70 3.69 -1.26
N ILE A 124 4.88 3.83 -0.22
CA ILE A 124 3.78 2.90 0.07
C ILE A 124 2.71 2.91 -1.01
N GLN A 125 2.36 4.09 -1.54
CA GLN A 125 1.41 4.20 -2.66
C GLN A 125 1.93 3.45 -3.90
N LEU A 126 3.24 3.47 -4.15
CA LEU A 126 3.85 2.74 -5.25
C LEU A 126 3.75 1.22 -5.03
N TYR A 127 4.05 0.72 -3.83
CA TYR A 127 3.86 -0.70 -3.49
C TYR A 127 2.41 -1.13 -3.58
N TYR A 128 1.47 -0.34 -3.06
CA TYR A 128 0.03 -0.62 -3.17
C TYR A 128 -0.39 -0.75 -4.63
N ARG A 129 -0.02 0.21 -5.48
CA ARG A 129 -0.33 0.14 -6.90
C ARG A 129 0.24 -1.12 -7.53
N ARG A 130 1.53 -1.40 -7.31
CA ARG A 130 2.23 -2.49 -7.97
C ARG A 130 1.75 -3.87 -7.52
N PHE A 131 1.66 -4.07 -6.22
CA PHE A 131 1.38 -5.37 -5.63
C PHE A 131 -0.12 -5.65 -5.55
N GLN A 132 -0.94 -4.65 -5.23
CA GLN A 132 -2.37 -4.86 -5.02
C GLN A 132 -3.23 -4.56 -6.26
N LEU A 133 -3.05 -3.40 -6.89
CA LEU A 133 -3.93 -2.98 -8.00
C LEU A 133 -3.51 -3.62 -9.33
N GLU A 134 -2.22 -3.60 -9.60
CA GLU A 134 -1.65 -4.17 -10.83
C GLU A 134 -1.35 -5.66 -10.67
N GLN A 135 -1.44 -6.21 -9.46
CA GLN A 135 -1.17 -7.63 -9.18
C GLN A 135 0.15 -8.11 -9.79
N GLY A 136 1.17 -7.23 -9.80
CA GLY A 136 2.48 -7.51 -10.38
C GLY A 136 2.54 -7.51 -11.91
N LYS A 137 1.66 -6.83 -12.65
CA LYS A 137 1.82 -6.64 -14.11
C LYS A 137 3.24 -6.11 -14.43
N ASN A 138 4.08 -6.83 -15.19
CA ASN A 138 5.48 -6.46 -15.44
C ASN A 138 6.42 -6.57 -14.21
N ALA A 139 6.03 -7.28 -13.15
CA ALA A 139 6.95 -7.71 -12.11
C ALA A 139 7.77 -8.92 -12.61
N ASN A 140 8.96 -9.13 -12.05
CA ASN A 140 9.81 -10.27 -12.41
C ASN A 140 9.28 -11.57 -11.79
N LYS A 141 8.64 -11.47 -10.62
CA LYS A 141 7.89 -12.54 -9.98
C LYS A 141 6.49 -12.02 -9.62
N PRO A 142 5.40 -12.75 -9.92
CA PRO A 142 4.07 -12.34 -9.50
C PRO A 142 3.97 -12.37 -7.95
N PRO A 143 3.34 -11.36 -7.33
CA PRO A 143 3.13 -11.33 -5.88
C PRO A 143 2.14 -12.42 -5.45
N VAL A 144 2.40 -13.06 -4.30
CA VAL A 144 1.48 -13.98 -3.64
C VAL A 144 0.70 -13.27 -2.53
N GLY A 145 -0.29 -13.94 -1.92
CA GLY A 145 -0.98 -13.38 -0.75
C GLY A 145 -1.83 -12.14 -1.06
N LEU A 146 -2.26 -11.97 -2.31
CA LEU A 146 -3.13 -10.85 -2.70
C LEU A 146 -4.38 -10.83 -1.82
N ILE A 147 -4.60 -9.72 -1.13
CA ILE A 147 -5.90 -9.48 -0.50
C ILE A 147 -6.90 -9.37 -1.66
N PRO A 148 -8.02 -10.12 -1.67
CA PRO A 148 -9.07 -9.90 -2.65
C PRO A 148 -9.40 -8.40 -2.66
N SER A 149 -9.35 -7.75 -3.83
CA SER A 149 -9.86 -6.38 -3.97
C SER A 149 -11.23 -6.40 -3.31
N ALA A 150 -11.41 -5.61 -2.23
CA ALA A 150 -12.75 -5.37 -1.73
C ALA A 150 -13.61 -5.08 -2.95
N PRO A 151 -14.75 -5.77 -3.16
CA PRO A 151 -15.55 -5.53 -4.33
C PRO A 151 -15.80 -4.02 -4.43
N PRO A 152 -15.72 -3.42 -5.63
CA PRO A 152 -16.23 -2.07 -5.79
C PRO A 152 -17.63 -2.06 -5.17
N PRO A 153 -18.01 -1.05 -4.36
CA PRO A 153 -19.32 -1.04 -3.71
C PRO A 153 -20.34 -1.34 -4.80
N GLN A 154 -21.02 -2.48 -4.65
CA GLN A 154 -22.03 -2.91 -5.60
C GLN A 154 -23.00 -1.75 -5.72
N THR A 155 -23.18 -1.25 -6.93
CA THR A 155 -24.33 -0.42 -7.27
C THR A 155 -25.55 -1.18 -6.78
N VAL A 156 -26.16 -0.70 -5.71
CA VAL A 156 -27.53 -1.06 -5.34
C VAL A 156 -28.36 -0.64 -6.53
N GLU A 157 -28.63 -1.59 -7.42
CA GLU A 157 -29.69 -1.47 -8.39
C GLU A 157 -30.97 -1.29 -7.59
N HIS A 158 -31.47 -0.06 -7.56
CA HIS A 158 -32.84 0.21 -7.18
C HIS A 158 -33.73 -0.46 -8.22
N HIS A 159 -34.13 -1.70 -7.96
CA HIS A 159 -35.26 -2.32 -8.62
C HIS A 159 -36.49 -1.46 -8.27
N GLU A 160 -37.03 -0.77 -9.26
CA GLU A 160 -38.38 -0.23 -9.26
C GLU A 160 -39.36 -1.39 -9.00
N GLU A 161 -39.89 -1.48 -7.77
CA GLU A 161 -41.11 -2.22 -7.53
C GLU A 161 -42.28 -1.25 -7.71
N LYS A 162 -42.82 -1.25 -8.94
CA LYS A 162 -44.19 -0.78 -9.20
C LYS A 162 -45.13 -1.60 -8.32
N LYS A 163 -45.77 -0.95 -7.34
CA LYS A 163 -46.95 -1.49 -6.69
C LYS A 163 -48.18 -1.04 -7.48
N ASP A 164 -48.63 -1.91 -8.37
CA ASP A 164 -50.01 -1.94 -8.86
C ASP A 164 -50.91 -2.25 -7.65
N ASP A 165 -51.61 -1.25 -7.12
CA ASP A 165 -52.77 -1.46 -6.26
C ASP A 165 -54.01 -1.16 -7.09
N GLN A 166 -54.45 -2.18 -7.83
CA GLN A 166 -55.81 -2.30 -8.33
C GLN A 166 -56.49 -3.39 -7.52
N GLU A 167 -57.34 -3.01 -6.57
CA GLU A 167 -58.39 -3.90 -6.06
C GLU A 167 -59.70 -3.13 -5.95
N ALA A 168 -60.71 -3.69 -6.61
CA ALA A 168 -62.04 -3.16 -6.78
C ALA A 168 -62.98 -3.70 -5.69
N SER A 169 -64.00 -2.87 -5.40
CA SER A 169 -65.34 -3.25 -4.95
C SER A 169 -65.56 -3.54 -3.46
N ALA A 170 -66.15 -2.57 -2.77
CA ALA A 170 -67.45 -2.71 -2.10
C ALA A 170 -68.14 -1.34 -2.00
#